data_AF-A0A4U0TS58-F1
#
_entry.id   AF-A0A4U0TS58-F1
#
_cell.length_a   1.000
_cell.length_b   1.000
_cell.length_c   1.000
_cell.angle_alpha   90.00
_cell.angle_beta   90.00
_cell.angle_gamma   90.00
#
_symmetry.space_group_name_H-M   'P 1'
#
loop_
_entity.id
_entity.type
_entity.pdbx_description
1 polymer ?
#
loop_
_entity_poly.entity_id
_entity_poly.type
_entity_poly.pdbx_seq_one_letter_code
_entity_poly.pdbx_strand_id
1 'polypeptide(L)'
;MYSLARVFAAATVLSTATAHTVITYPGWRGDNLHTNGTLPEDCPECTGIDRFDNGTVYFPWGMQWMYPCGGMPQTTNRSSWPISGGALSVQPGWFPGHSKAQIYVNIGIQEMGALAPPNMSHPVVPPFEITGPNNNYYPGQWCIPQIGMPANVSLQVGQNITLQVIELAQHGAALYSCVDLTLVEDGSPEVETVTPNNCYNDTNIGFQLVFTTAALASGAPSGLPRIPNLLALVAILVLSAVFALL
;
A
#
# COMPACT_ATOMS: atom_id res chain seq x y z
N MET A 1 -4.95 30.77 50.43
CA MET A 1 -4.77 31.65 49.26
C MET A 1 -4.06 30.83 48.20
N TYR A 2 -4.84 30.30 47.25
CA TYR A 2 -4.38 29.38 46.20
C TYR A 2 -3.74 30.16 45.05
N SER A 3 -2.62 29.65 44.51
CA SER A 3 -2.32 29.60 43.06
C SER A 3 -0.89 29.05 42.91
N LEU A 4 -0.66 27.75 43.06
CA LEU A 4 -0.66 26.74 42.00
C LEU A 4 0.03 27.18 40.68
N ALA A 5 1.29 26.78 40.59
CA ALA A 5 2.09 26.42 39.42
C ALA A 5 1.38 26.51 38.06
N ARG A 6 1.90 27.38 37.19
CA ARG A 6 1.67 27.31 35.75
C ARG A 6 2.94 26.81 35.07
N VAL A 7 3.13 25.50 35.11
CA VAL A 7 3.94 24.79 34.12
C VAL A 7 3.09 24.74 32.86
N PHE A 8 3.29 25.68 31.94
CA PHE A 8 2.79 25.51 30.57
C PHE A 8 3.74 24.54 29.87
N ALA A 9 3.40 23.26 29.93
CA ALA A 9 3.91 22.28 28.98
C ALA A 9 3.27 22.62 27.63
N ALA A 10 3.97 23.42 26.83
CA ALA A 10 3.72 23.49 25.40
C ALA A 10 4.19 22.15 24.82
N ALA A 11 3.30 21.16 24.80
CA ALA A 11 3.45 20.01 23.93
C ALA A 11 3.29 20.52 22.50
N THR A 12 4.39 20.97 21.90
CA THR A 12 4.45 21.13 20.46
C THR A 12 4.22 19.75 19.87
N VAL A 13 3.04 19.56 19.30
CA VAL A 13 2.77 18.47 18.38
C VAL A 13 3.77 18.66 17.24
N LEU A 14 4.88 17.92 17.30
CA LEU A 14 5.73 17.75 16.12
C LEU A 14 4.82 17.09 15.08
N SER A 15 4.50 17.83 14.02
CA SER A 15 3.85 17.33 12.82
C SER A 15 4.78 16.30 12.16
N THR A 16 4.75 15.07 12.66
CA THR A 16 5.36 13.91 12.00
C THR A 16 4.41 13.41 10.93
N ALA A 17 4.37 14.10 9.79
CA ALA A 17 3.74 13.58 8.59
C ALA A 17 4.61 13.95 7.39
N THR A 18 5.76 13.30 7.31
CA THR A 18 6.47 13.16 6.05
C THR A 18 6.68 11.67 5.94
N ALA A 19 6.01 11.04 4.99
CA ALA A 19 5.96 9.60 4.82
C ALA A 19 6.33 9.35 3.36
N HIS A 20 7.27 8.45 3.14
CA HIS A 20 8.03 8.42 1.89
C HIS A 20 8.39 7.01 1.45
N THR A 21 7.79 6.62 0.34
CA THR A 21 8.04 5.40 -0.42
C THR A 21 8.82 5.73 -1.68
N VAL A 22 9.98 5.11 -1.87
CA VAL A 22 10.84 5.33 -3.03
C VAL A 22 10.89 4.08 -3.89
N ILE A 23 10.61 4.22 -5.19
CA ILE A 23 10.82 3.13 -6.13
C ILE A 23 12.32 3.10 -6.45
N THR A 24 12.99 2.00 -6.15
CA THR A 24 14.44 1.85 -6.37
C THR A 24 14.73 1.16 -7.70
N TYR A 25 13.78 0.40 -8.24
CA TYR A 25 13.84 -0.16 -9.58
C TYR A 25 12.43 -0.42 -10.13
N PRO A 26 12.13 -0.10 -11.40
CA PRO A 26 12.93 0.69 -12.33
C PRO A 26 13.03 2.16 -11.89
N GLY A 27 13.68 3.02 -12.69
CA GLY A 27 13.96 4.40 -12.31
C GLY A 27 12.70 5.21 -11.96
N TRP A 28 12.62 5.68 -10.72
CA TRP A 28 11.52 6.52 -10.23
C TRP A 28 11.38 7.83 -10.99
N ARG A 29 10.14 8.30 -11.18
CA ARG A 29 9.84 9.55 -11.93
C ARG A 29 10.57 10.77 -11.37
N GLY A 30 10.81 10.83 -10.07
CA GLY A 30 11.56 11.90 -9.43
C GLY A 30 11.28 12.01 -7.95
N ASP A 31 12.08 12.83 -7.26
CA ASP A 31 11.95 13.09 -5.84
C ASP A 31 10.66 13.86 -5.51
N ASN A 32 9.67 13.16 -4.95
CA ASN A 32 8.44 13.74 -4.41
C ASN A 32 8.41 13.75 -2.87
N LEU A 33 9.58 13.67 -2.22
CA LEU A 33 9.70 13.54 -0.76
C LEU A 33 9.67 14.89 -0.01
N HIS A 34 9.16 15.93 -0.65
CA HIS A 34 9.23 17.29 -0.13
C HIS A 34 7.84 17.89 0.15
N THR A 35 7.85 18.84 1.08
CA THR A 35 6.74 19.72 1.43
C THR A 35 7.23 21.15 1.20
N ASN A 36 6.41 21.99 0.60
CA ASN A 36 6.73 23.41 0.37
C ASN A 36 5.48 24.28 0.52
N GLY A 37 5.69 25.59 0.58
CA GLY A 37 4.61 26.56 0.84
C GLY A 37 4.32 26.77 2.32
N THR A 38 3.18 27.38 2.61
CA THR A 38 2.67 27.59 3.98
C THR A 38 2.19 26.26 4.55
N LEU A 39 2.51 25.98 5.81
CA LEU A 39 2.06 24.74 6.45
C LEU A 39 0.54 24.73 6.67
N PRO A 40 -0.12 23.56 6.66
CA PRO A 40 -1.57 23.45 6.82
C PRO A 40 -2.11 24.09 8.11
N GLU A 41 -1.36 24.06 9.20
CA GLU A 41 -1.72 24.70 10.47
C GLU A 41 -1.82 26.23 10.38
N ASP A 42 -1.17 26.84 9.40
CA ASP A 42 -1.11 28.28 9.17
C ASP A 42 -1.89 28.73 7.92
N CYS A 43 -2.56 27.80 7.22
CA CYS A 43 -3.26 28.06 5.97
C CYS A 43 -4.57 27.28 5.85
N PRO A 44 -5.67 27.78 6.43
CA PRO A 44 -6.96 27.09 6.41
C PRO A 44 -7.60 26.97 5.02
N GLU A 45 -7.18 27.80 4.06
CA GLU A 45 -7.61 27.77 2.66
C GLU A 45 -6.76 26.88 1.75
N CYS A 46 -5.58 26.44 2.23
CA CYS A 46 -4.69 25.60 1.44
C CYS A 46 -5.39 24.27 1.09
N THR A 47 -5.00 23.70 -0.04
CA THR A 47 -5.46 22.39 -0.51
C THR A 47 -4.27 21.50 -0.83
N GLY A 48 -4.52 20.20 -1.08
CA GLY A 48 -3.43 19.24 -1.32
C GLY A 48 -2.37 19.71 -2.33
N ILE A 49 -2.81 20.34 -3.43
CA ILE A 49 -1.94 21.00 -4.42
C ILE A 49 -2.43 22.42 -4.64
N ASP A 50 -1.66 23.41 -4.19
CA ASP A 50 -1.98 24.82 -4.40
C ASP A 50 -1.24 25.35 -5.61
N ARG A 51 -2.00 25.88 -6.58
CA ARG A 51 -1.46 26.48 -7.81
C ARG A 51 -1.70 27.98 -7.79
N PHE A 52 -0.64 28.74 -7.97
CA PHE A 52 -0.68 30.20 -8.01
C PHE A 52 -0.62 30.71 -9.46
N ASP A 53 -1.12 31.92 -9.70
CA ASP A 53 -1.19 32.53 -11.04
C ASP A 53 0.18 32.68 -11.72
N ASN A 54 1.26 32.74 -10.93
CA ASN A 54 2.63 32.80 -11.42
C ASN A 54 3.19 31.42 -11.83
N GLY A 55 2.37 30.37 -11.79
CA GLY A 55 2.74 28.99 -12.13
C GLY A 55 3.42 28.21 -10.99
N THR A 56 3.58 28.81 -9.81
CA THR A 56 4.15 28.12 -8.65
C THR A 56 3.17 27.08 -8.13
N VAL A 57 3.70 25.91 -7.76
CA VAL A 57 2.94 24.81 -7.18
C VAL A 57 3.47 24.49 -5.79
N TYR A 58 2.57 24.52 -4.80
CA TYR A 58 2.86 24.13 -3.44
C TYR A 58 2.15 22.83 -3.05
N PHE A 59 2.77 22.11 -2.13
CA PHE A 59 2.32 20.86 -1.54
C PHE A 59 2.32 20.98 -0.02
N PRO A 60 1.36 21.70 0.59
CA PRO A 60 1.37 21.97 2.03
C PRO A 60 1.32 20.72 2.89
N TRP A 61 0.63 19.67 2.40
CA TRP A 61 0.55 18.36 3.08
C TRP A 61 1.71 17.42 2.72
N GLY A 62 2.58 17.81 1.78
CA GLY A 62 3.64 16.98 1.22
C GLY A 62 3.26 16.40 -0.14
N MET A 63 4.23 16.37 -1.04
CA MET A 63 3.99 16.10 -2.45
C MET A 63 3.59 14.64 -2.71
N GLN A 64 4.21 13.66 -2.04
CA GLN A 64 3.91 12.25 -2.21
C GLN A 64 2.46 11.85 -1.87
N TRP A 65 1.75 12.64 -1.05
CA TRP A 65 0.35 12.39 -0.68
C TRP A 65 -0.65 12.67 -1.81
N MET A 66 -0.18 13.25 -2.93
CA MET A 66 -1.06 13.73 -4.00
C MET A 66 -1.27 12.68 -5.07
N TYR A 67 -2.52 12.26 -5.24
CA TYR A 67 -2.89 11.38 -6.34
C TYR A 67 -2.97 12.13 -7.67
N PRO A 68 -2.49 11.55 -8.79
CA PRO A 68 -1.60 10.39 -8.88
C PRO A 68 -0.12 10.78 -8.74
N CYS A 69 0.75 9.80 -8.46
CA CYS A 69 2.20 9.92 -8.61
C CYS A 69 2.89 11.01 -7.77
N GLY A 70 2.27 11.41 -6.65
CA GLY A 70 2.74 12.51 -5.83
C GLY A 70 2.60 13.85 -6.54
N GLY A 71 1.57 14.03 -7.38
CA GLY A 71 1.35 15.27 -8.13
C GLY A 71 2.40 15.58 -9.21
N MET A 72 3.34 14.66 -9.48
CA MET A 72 4.37 14.86 -10.51
C MET A 72 3.80 14.75 -11.93
N PRO A 73 4.18 15.66 -12.85
CA PRO A 73 3.93 15.46 -14.28
C PRO A 73 4.69 14.23 -14.80
N GLN A 74 4.24 13.63 -15.90
CA GLN A 74 4.96 12.53 -16.53
C GLN A 74 6.37 12.94 -16.96
N THR A 75 7.34 12.03 -16.81
CA THR A 75 8.69 12.22 -17.33
C THR A 75 8.76 11.83 -18.80
N THR A 76 9.68 12.46 -19.52
CA THR A 76 10.10 12.04 -20.87
C THR A 76 11.23 11.00 -20.83
N ASN A 77 11.93 10.88 -19.70
CA ASN A 77 13.00 9.90 -19.49
C ASN A 77 12.40 8.59 -18.94
N ARG A 78 11.92 7.73 -19.83
CA ARG A 78 11.22 6.48 -19.50
C ARG A 78 12.19 5.31 -19.42
N SER A 79 11.96 4.38 -18.49
CA SER A 79 12.71 3.12 -18.46
C SER A 79 12.09 2.09 -19.42
N SER A 80 12.92 1.33 -20.11
CA SER A 80 12.46 0.19 -20.91
C SER A 80 12.00 -0.95 -19.99
N TRP A 81 10.87 -1.57 -20.30
CA TRP A 81 10.29 -2.63 -19.47
C TRP A 81 9.67 -3.73 -20.35
N PRO A 82 9.85 -5.02 -20.02
CA PRO A 82 9.42 -6.10 -20.91
C PRO A 82 7.90 -6.13 -21.09
N ILE A 83 7.44 -6.45 -22.30
CA ILE A 83 6.03 -6.54 -22.65
C ILE A 83 5.28 -7.62 -21.86
N SER A 84 5.98 -8.67 -21.40
CA SER A 84 5.42 -9.71 -20.53
C SER A 84 5.38 -9.35 -19.04
N GLY A 85 5.93 -8.19 -18.68
CA GLY A 85 6.11 -7.78 -17.30
C GLY A 85 7.57 -7.85 -16.84
N GLY A 86 7.87 -7.23 -15.70
CA GLY A 86 9.23 -7.10 -15.17
C GLY A 86 9.26 -6.81 -13.68
N ALA A 87 10.46 -6.62 -13.13
CA ALA A 87 10.63 -6.42 -11.69
C ALA A 87 10.22 -5.01 -11.22
N LEU A 88 9.86 -4.92 -9.95
CA LEU A 88 9.66 -3.70 -9.19
C LEU A 88 10.31 -3.86 -7.82
N SER A 89 11.13 -2.89 -7.43
CA SER A 89 11.75 -2.80 -6.12
C SER A 89 11.46 -1.45 -5.48
N VAL A 90 11.15 -1.46 -4.19
CA VAL A 90 10.67 -0.29 -3.47
C VAL A 90 11.25 -0.27 -2.07
N GLN A 91 11.77 0.88 -1.66
CA GLN A 91 12.12 1.21 -0.29
C GLN A 91 10.93 1.90 0.40
N PRO A 92 10.25 1.23 1.34
CA PRO A 92 9.03 1.76 1.96
C PRO A 92 9.31 2.65 3.19
N GLY A 93 10.43 2.40 3.88
CA GLY A 93 10.66 2.89 5.24
C GLY A 93 11.45 4.19 5.32
N TRP A 94 11.40 5.08 4.31
CA TRP A 94 12.25 6.28 4.31
C TRP A 94 11.88 7.27 5.43
N PHE A 95 10.70 7.13 6.04
CA PHE A 95 10.28 7.92 7.20
C PHE A 95 9.39 7.14 8.19
N PRO A 96 9.08 7.72 9.37
CA PRO A 96 8.24 7.09 10.39
C PRO A 96 6.83 6.74 9.92
N GLY A 97 6.20 5.75 10.56
CA GLY A 97 4.79 5.39 10.33
C GLY A 97 4.55 4.12 9.49
N HIS A 98 5.61 3.39 9.14
CA HIS A 98 5.56 2.22 8.26
C HIS A 98 5.91 0.89 8.93
N SER A 99 5.78 0.74 10.27
CA SER A 99 5.86 -0.61 10.87
C SER A 99 4.83 -1.58 10.28
N LYS A 100 3.74 -1.04 9.71
CA LYS A 100 2.86 -1.71 8.75
C LYS A 100 2.53 -0.76 7.61
N ALA A 101 2.37 -1.28 6.40
CA ALA A 101 1.82 -0.51 5.29
C ALA A 101 1.15 -1.41 4.25
N GLN A 102 0.03 -0.99 3.67
CA GLN A 102 -0.66 -1.75 2.62
C GLN A 102 -0.23 -1.25 1.25
N ILE A 103 0.18 -2.18 0.38
CA ILE A 103 0.73 -1.89 -0.94
C ILE A 103 -0.29 -2.22 -2.02
N TYR A 104 -0.44 -1.30 -2.97
CA TYR A 104 -1.10 -1.54 -4.26
C TYR A 104 -0.12 -1.21 -5.38
N VAL A 105 -0.17 -1.98 -6.47
CA VAL A 105 0.59 -1.69 -7.68
C VAL A 105 -0.37 -1.70 -8.87
N ASN A 106 -0.47 -0.54 -9.51
CA ASN A 106 -1.38 -0.31 -10.62
C ASN A 106 -0.63 0.16 -11.86
N ILE A 107 -1.18 -0.12 -13.04
CA ILE A 107 -0.70 0.42 -14.31
C ILE A 107 -1.71 1.43 -14.86
N GLY A 108 -1.19 2.61 -15.24
CA GLY A 108 -1.84 3.53 -16.16
C GLY A 108 -1.36 3.25 -17.58
N ILE A 109 -2.31 3.03 -18.49
CA ILE A 109 -2.03 2.74 -19.89
C ILE A 109 -2.17 4.03 -20.69
N GLN A 110 -1.13 4.41 -21.43
CA GLN A 110 -1.23 5.52 -22.37
C GLN A 110 -1.82 5.01 -23.68
N GLU A 111 -3.06 5.41 -23.96
CA GLU A 111 -3.75 5.06 -25.20
C GLU A 111 -3.08 5.72 -26.41
N MET A 112 -3.25 5.13 -27.59
CA MET A 112 -2.68 5.67 -28.83
C MET A 112 -3.20 7.08 -29.09
N GLY A 113 -2.29 8.04 -29.24
CA GLY A 113 -2.61 9.46 -29.43
C GLY A 113 -2.88 10.24 -28.13
N ALA A 114 -2.96 9.56 -26.98
CA ALA A 114 -3.04 10.24 -25.69
C ALA A 114 -1.66 10.72 -25.23
N LEU A 115 -1.64 11.86 -24.53
CA LEU A 115 -0.40 12.40 -23.95
C LEU A 115 -0.07 11.75 -22.59
N ALA A 116 -1.07 11.19 -21.90
CA ALA A 116 -0.94 10.55 -20.59
C ALA A 116 -2.02 9.48 -20.39
N PRO A 117 -1.82 8.51 -19.47
CA PRO A 117 -2.88 7.61 -19.04
C PRO A 117 -4.08 8.37 -18.44
N PRO A 118 -5.33 7.99 -18.76
CA PRO A 118 -6.52 8.64 -18.20
C PRO A 118 -6.74 8.31 -16.71
N ASN A 119 -6.18 7.21 -16.22
CA ASN A 119 -6.23 6.78 -14.82
C ASN A 119 -5.12 5.77 -14.51
N MET A 120 -5.00 5.39 -13.22
CA MET A 120 -4.10 4.35 -12.71
C MET A 120 -4.91 3.16 -12.16
N SER A 121 -5.88 2.67 -12.93
CA SER A 121 -6.92 1.76 -12.42
C SER A 121 -6.75 0.29 -12.82
N HIS A 122 -5.59 -0.12 -13.32
CA HIS A 122 -5.33 -1.52 -13.68
C HIS A 122 -4.39 -2.18 -12.66
N PRO A 123 -4.93 -2.87 -11.62
CA PRO A 123 -4.10 -3.57 -10.65
C PRO A 123 -3.34 -4.72 -11.31
N VAL A 124 -2.05 -4.84 -11.01
CA VAL A 124 -1.16 -5.88 -11.56
C VAL A 124 -0.56 -6.80 -10.51
N VAL A 125 -0.76 -6.46 -9.24
CA VAL A 125 -0.39 -7.28 -8.09
C VAL A 125 -1.58 -7.28 -7.12
N PRO A 126 -2.00 -8.44 -6.57
CA PRO A 126 -2.95 -8.46 -5.46
C PRO A 126 -2.44 -7.61 -4.29
N PRO A 127 -3.27 -6.79 -3.64
CA PRO A 127 -2.83 -5.98 -2.51
C PRO A 127 -2.25 -6.85 -1.40
N PHE A 128 -1.15 -6.39 -0.82
CA PHE A 128 -0.48 -7.05 0.30
C PHE A 128 -0.09 -6.03 1.35
N GLU A 129 0.14 -6.47 2.58
CA GLU A 129 0.67 -5.61 3.64
C GLU A 129 2.14 -5.96 3.89
N ILE A 130 2.98 -4.94 4.02
CA ILE A 130 4.34 -5.09 4.51
C ILE A 130 4.39 -4.79 6.00
N THR A 131 5.33 -5.42 6.71
CA THR A 131 5.63 -5.11 8.12
C THR A 131 7.10 -4.75 8.28
N GLY A 132 7.38 -3.54 8.76
CA GLY A 132 8.73 -3.08 9.09
C GLY A 132 9.15 -3.41 10.53
N PRO A 133 10.43 -3.23 10.88
CA PRO A 133 10.96 -3.56 12.20
C PRO A 133 10.44 -2.65 13.32
N ASN A 134 10.11 -1.39 13.00
CA ASN A 134 9.57 -0.41 13.93
C ASN A 134 8.94 0.76 13.15
N ASN A 135 8.41 1.75 13.88
CA ASN A 135 7.78 2.93 13.30
C ASN A 135 8.75 4.06 12.97
N ASN A 136 10.07 3.90 13.12
CA ASN A 136 11.06 4.88 12.66
C ASN A 136 11.51 4.55 11.24
N TYR A 137 12.38 5.42 10.69
CA TYR A 137 13.13 5.12 9.48
C TYR A 137 13.83 3.76 9.57
N TYR A 138 13.73 2.98 8.50
CA TYR A 138 14.56 1.79 8.30
C TYR A 138 15.02 1.68 6.84
N PRO A 139 16.28 1.26 6.61
CA PRO A 139 16.76 0.97 5.27
C PRO A 139 16.17 -0.34 4.76
N GLY A 140 16.47 -0.65 3.50
CA GLY A 140 16.04 -1.89 2.85
C GLY A 140 14.88 -1.66 1.90
N GLN A 141 14.56 -2.71 1.17
CA GLN A 141 13.54 -2.69 0.13
C GLN A 141 12.83 -4.04 0.06
N TRP A 142 11.64 -4.02 -0.52
CA TRP A 142 10.97 -5.20 -1.01
C TRP A 142 11.01 -5.20 -2.53
N CYS A 143 11.05 -6.39 -3.13
CA CYS A 143 11.00 -6.57 -4.57
C CYS A 143 10.01 -7.66 -4.98
N ILE A 144 9.29 -7.37 -6.07
CA ILE A 144 8.55 -8.35 -6.85
C ILE A 144 9.35 -8.56 -8.15
N PRO A 145 9.98 -9.73 -8.35
CA PRO A 145 10.88 -9.94 -9.49
C PRO A 145 10.15 -10.02 -10.82
N GLN A 146 8.84 -10.29 -10.80
CA GLN A 146 8.00 -10.30 -11.99
C GLN A 146 6.60 -9.80 -11.64
N ILE A 147 6.30 -8.58 -12.04
CA ILE A 147 4.94 -8.04 -12.08
C ILE A 147 4.35 -8.36 -13.44
N GLY A 148 3.19 -9.01 -13.45
CA GLY A 148 2.49 -9.35 -14.68
C GLY A 148 1.79 -8.15 -15.33
N MET A 149 1.17 -8.39 -16.47
CA MET A 149 0.35 -7.39 -17.17
C MET A 149 -1.13 -7.48 -16.74
N PRO A 150 -1.90 -6.38 -16.86
CA PRO A 150 -3.34 -6.43 -16.65
C PRO A 150 -4.00 -7.44 -17.59
N ALA A 151 -4.86 -8.29 -17.05
CA ALA A 151 -5.63 -9.22 -17.86
C ALA A 151 -6.55 -8.46 -18.84
N ASN A 152 -6.80 -9.04 -20.01
CA ASN A 152 -7.70 -8.51 -21.04
C ASN A 152 -7.32 -7.15 -21.64
N VAL A 153 -6.06 -6.73 -21.48
CA VAL A 153 -5.52 -5.55 -22.17
C VAL A 153 -4.52 -6.01 -23.22
N SER A 154 -4.70 -5.58 -24.47
CA SER A 154 -3.74 -5.82 -25.54
C SER A 154 -2.75 -4.65 -25.60
N LEU A 155 -1.56 -4.87 -25.03
CA LEU A 155 -0.46 -3.91 -25.06
C LEU A 155 0.52 -4.26 -26.18
N GLN A 156 1.27 -3.26 -26.64
CA GLN A 156 2.22 -3.41 -27.74
C GLN A 156 3.61 -2.90 -27.35
N VAL A 157 4.64 -3.48 -27.97
CA VAL A 157 5.99 -2.92 -27.92
C VAL A 157 5.98 -1.49 -28.45
N GLY A 158 6.72 -0.60 -27.78
CA GLY A 158 6.75 0.84 -28.02
C GLY A 158 5.64 1.61 -27.31
N GLN A 159 4.67 0.94 -26.68
CA GLN A 159 3.62 1.63 -25.93
C GLN A 159 4.14 2.16 -24.59
N ASN A 160 3.70 3.37 -24.26
CA ASN A 160 4.01 4.01 -22.99
C ASN A 160 3.01 3.57 -21.90
N ILE A 161 3.53 3.27 -20.72
CA ILE A 161 2.72 3.02 -19.53
C ILE A 161 3.30 3.80 -18.34
N THR A 162 2.53 3.87 -17.26
CA THR A 162 2.99 4.36 -15.96
C THR A 162 2.69 3.29 -14.92
N LEU A 163 3.71 2.82 -14.21
CA LEU A 163 3.53 1.95 -13.04
C LEU A 163 3.40 2.84 -11.80
N GLN A 164 2.32 2.69 -11.04
CA GLN A 164 2.07 3.41 -9.79
C GLN A 164 2.13 2.44 -8.62
N VAL A 165 2.97 2.77 -7.65
CA VAL A 165 2.99 2.16 -6.32
C VAL A 165 2.21 3.07 -5.38
N ILE A 166 1.25 2.47 -4.67
CA ILE A 166 0.51 3.11 -3.60
C ILE A 166 0.88 2.42 -2.31
N GLU A 167 1.36 3.17 -1.33
CA GLU A 167 1.61 2.69 0.02
C GLU A 167 0.65 3.38 0.99
N LEU A 168 -0.23 2.62 1.63
CA LEU A 168 -1.11 3.13 2.68
C LEU A 168 -0.43 2.97 4.02
N ALA A 169 -0.18 4.09 4.70
CA ALA A 169 0.32 4.10 6.06
C ALA A 169 -0.72 3.51 7.04
N GLN A 170 -0.28 3.17 8.26
CA GLN A 170 -1.14 2.61 9.33
C GLN A 170 -2.41 3.42 9.63
N HIS A 171 -2.38 4.73 9.40
CA HIS A 171 -3.50 5.63 9.64
C HIS A 171 -4.37 5.86 8.38
N GLY A 172 -4.16 5.08 7.32
CA GLY A 172 -4.99 5.07 6.11
C GLY A 172 -4.68 6.16 5.09
N ALA A 173 -3.68 7.01 5.34
CA ALA A 173 -3.24 7.98 4.34
C ALA A 173 -2.36 7.28 3.28
N ALA A 174 -2.41 7.78 2.05
CA ALA A 174 -1.85 7.11 0.88
C ALA A 174 -0.69 7.89 0.28
N LEU A 175 0.39 7.15 0.00
CA LEU A 175 1.59 7.64 -0.65
C LEU A 175 1.63 7.14 -2.08
N TYR A 176 1.90 8.04 -3.02
CA TYR A 176 1.86 7.76 -4.44
C TYR A 176 3.22 7.99 -5.08
N SER A 177 3.79 6.94 -5.65
CA SER A 177 5.04 7.00 -6.41
C SER A 177 4.86 6.32 -7.76
N CYS A 178 5.51 6.84 -8.80
CA CYS A 178 5.34 6.33 -10.15
C CYS A 178 6.66 6.17 -10.89
N VAL A 179 6.65 5.25 -11.84
CA VAL A 179 7.67 5.07 -12.88
C VAL A 179 6.97 5.20 -14.23
N ASP A 180 7.55 5.97 -15.14
CA ASP A 180 7.11 5.99 -16.54
C ASP A 180 7.95 5.02 -17.37
N LEU A 181 7.28 4.15 -18.11
CA LEU A 181 7.90 3.05 -18.84
C LEU A 181 7.55 3.11 -20.31
N THR A 182 8.42 2.51 -21.11
CA THR A 182 8.18 2.16 -22.51
C THR A 182 8.28 0.65 -22.64
N LEU A 183 7.26 0.01 -23.20
CA LEU A 183 7.24 -1.44 -23.36
C LEU A 183 8.20 -1.87 -24.46
N VAL A 184 9.03 -2.88 -24.18
CA VAL A 184 9.99 -3.45 -25.13
C VAL A 184 9.82 -4.97 -25.23
N GLU A 185 10.44 -5.59 -26.24
CA GLU A 185 10.44 -7.05 -26.37
C GLU A 185 11.08 -7.73 -25.15
N ASP A 186 10.59 -8.92 -24.81
CA ASP A 186 11.17 -9.74 -23.74
C ASP A 186 12.62 -10.09 -24.06
N GLY A 187 13.52 -9.87 -23.09
CA GLY A 187 14.95 -10.08 -23.27
C GLY A 187 15.67 -8.94 -24.02
N SER A 188 15.00 -7.81 -24.28
CA SER A 188 15.65 -6.63 -24.84
C SER A 188 16.84 -6.18 -23.97
N PRO A 189 18.01 -5.86 -24.57
CA PRO A 189 19.18 -5.38 -23.84
C PRO A 189 18.99 -3.98 -23.24
N GLU A 190 17.92 -3.27 -23.61
CA GLU A 190 17.56 -1.97 -23.02
C GLU A 190 16.99 -2.11 -21.61
N VAL A 191 16.49 -3.30 -21.25
CA VAL A 191 16.00 -3.58 -19.90
C VAL A 191 17.21 -3.85 -19.01
N GLU A 192 17.40 -3.02 -17.99
CA GLU A 192 18.44 -3.25 -17.00
C GLU A 192 18.25 -4.62 -16.36
N THR A 193 19.33 -5.40 -16.30
CA THR A 193 19.29 -6.75 -15.73
C THR A 193 18.90 -6.72 -14.26
N VAL A 194 17.87 -7.49 -13.91
CA VAL A 194 17.46 -7.69 -12.53
C VAL A 194 18.50 -8.56 -11.82
N THR A 195 19.08 -8.03 -10.74
CA THR A 195 20.11 -8.70 -9.93
C THR A 195 19.76 -8.59 -8.44
N PRO A 196 20.39 -9.38 -7.57
CA PRO A 196 20.25 -9.21 -6.13
C PRO A 196 20.66 -7.83 -5.58
N ASN A 197 21.28 -6.97 -6.40
CA ASN A 197 21.65 -5.61 -5.99
C ASN A 197 20.53 -4.60 -6.19
N ASN A 198 19.69 -4.75 -7.24
CA ASN A 198 18.61 -3.80 -7.55
C ASN A 198 17.22 -4.33 -7.15
N CYS A 199 17.06 -5.65 -7.04
CA CYS A 199 15.82 -6.31 -6.64
C CYS A 199 16.11 -7.36 -5.56
N TYR A 200 15.81 -7.02 -4.31
CA TYR A 200 15.97 -7.92 -3.16
C TYR A 200 14.92 -7.62 -2.10
N ASN A 201 14.67 -8.60 -1.23
CA ASN A 201 13.83 -8.44 -0.04
C ASN A 201 14.74 -8.33 1.19
N ASP A 202 14.65 -7.22 1.91
CA ASP A 202 15.30 -7.07 3.21
C ASP A 202 14.66 -8.02 4.24
N THR A 203 15.47 -8.68 5.06
CA THR A 203 15.00 -9.63 6.07
C THR A 203 14.18 -8.99 7.19
N ASN A 204 14.26 -7.66 7.35
CA ASN A 204 13.49 -6.91 8.34
C ASN A 204 12.11 -6.49 7.81
N ILE A 205 11.79 -6.78 6.55
CA ILE A 205 10.49 -6.49 5.93
C ILE A 205 9.72 -7.80 5.78
N GLY A 206 8.63 -7.93 6.54
CA GLY A 206 7.68 -9.03 6.43
C GLY A 206 6.57 -8.74 5.43
N PHE A 207 5.87 -9.78 4.99
CA PHE A 207 4.75 -9.71 4.05
C PHE A 207 3.53 -10.43 4.62
N GLN A 208 2.36 -9.82 4.47
CA GLN A 208 1.08 -10.31 4.96
C GLN A 208 0.04 -10.23 3.83
N LEU A 209 -0.84 -11.23 3.78
CA LEU A 209 -1.95 -11.24 2.85
C LEU A 209 -3.08 -10.34 3.34
N VAL A 210 -3.63 -9.52 2.45
CA VAL A 210 -4.86 -8.77 2.70
C VAL A 210 -6.02 -9.58 2.15
N PHE A 211 -6.98 -9.94 2.99
CA PHE A 211 -8.17 -10.67 2.57
C PHE A 211 -9.39 -10.21 3.37
N THR A 212 -10.54 -10.25 2.71
CA THR A 212 -11.85 -10.09 3.35
C THR A 212 -12.41 -11.47 3.66
N THR A 213 -13.14 -11.59 4.77
CA THR A 213 -13.71 -12.85 5.22
C THR A 213 -15.07 -12.63 5.85
N ALA A 214 -16.07 -13.37 5.37
CA ALA A 214 -17.37 -13.46 6.02
C ALA A 214 -17.38 -14.52 7.15
N ALA A 215 -16.32 -15.34 7.27
CA ALA A 215 -16.37 -16.66 7.90
C ALA A 215 -15.65 -16.78 9.26
N LEU A 216 -14.99 -15.73 9.77
CA LEU A 216 -14.45 -15.76 11.14
C LEU A 216 -15.54 -15.80 12.23
N ALA A 217 -16.83 -15.74 11.87
CA ALA A 217 -17.96 -15.99 12.77
C ALA A 217 -18.21 -17.49 13.05
N SER A 218 -17.43 -18.40 12.47
CA SER A 218 -17.53 -19.85 12.72
C SER A 218 -16.75 -20.24 13.97
N GLY A 219 -17.09 -19.64 15.12
CA GLY A 219 -16.70 -20.21 16.40
C GLY A 219 -17.28 -21.62 16.46
N ALA A 220 -16.43 -22.64 16.62
CA ALA A 220 -16.88 -23.99 16.90
C ALA A 220 -17.93 -23.93 18.03
N PRO A 221 -19.09 -24.62 17.92
CA PRO A 221 -20.03 -24.63 19.02
C PRO A 221 -19.33 -25.21 20.24
N SER A 222 -19.04 -24.37 21.23
CA SER A 222 -18.47 -24.76 22.53
C SER A 222 -19.50 -25.44 23.43
N GLY A 223 -20.54 -26.01 22.85
CA GLY A 223 -21.53 -26.82 23.52
C GLY A 223 -21.64 -28.17 22.83
N LEU A 224 -21.23 -29.24 23.52
CA LEU A 224 -21.85 -30.54 23.30
C LEU A 224 -23.37 -30.33 23.31
N PRO A 225 -24.14 -30.89 22.35
CA PRO A 225 -25.59 -30.81 22.43
C PRO A 225 -26.00 -31.40 23.78
N ARG A 226 -26.52 -30.54 24.67
CA ARG A 226 -27.09 -30.95 25.94
C ARG A 226 -28.26 -31.86 25.58
N ILE A 227 -28.04 -33.17 25.66
CA ILE A 227 -29.11 -34.15 25.51
C ILE A 227 -30.21 -33.72 26.49
N PRO A 228 -31.45 -33.47 26.05
CA PRO A 228 -32.52 -33.13 26.98
C PRO A 228 -32.69 -34.30 27.94
N ASN A 229 -32.51 -34.03 29.24
CA ASN A 229 -32.59 -34.98 30.34
C ASN A 229 -33.85 -35.87 30.33
N LEU A 230 -34.88 -35.54 29.55
CA LEU A 230 -36.07 -36.37 29.37
C LEU A 230 -35.77 -37.74 28.77
N LEU A 231 -34.90 -37.86 27.76
CA LEU A 231 -34.63 -39.16 27.13
C LEU A 231 -33.88 -40.12 28.07
N ALA A 232 -32.96 -39.58 28.87
CA ALA A 232 -32.27 -40.34 29.92
C ALA A 232 -33.22 -40.76 31.06
N LEU A 233 -34.15 -39.87 31.47
CA LEU A 233 -35.17 -40.22 32.46
C LEU A 233 -36.13 -41.31 31.95
N VAL A 234 -36.55 -41.23 30.68
CA VAL A 234 -37.43 -42.25 30.09
C VAL A 234 -36.72 -43.60 30.01
N ALA A 235 -35.44 -43.64 29.64
CA ALA A 235 -34.67 -44.88 29.64
C ALA A 235 -34.55 -45.51 31.04
N ILE A 236 -34.33 -44.69 32.08
CA ILE A 236 -34.26 -45.16 33.47
C ILE A 236 -35.62 -45.64 33.99
N LEU A 237 -36.71 -44.96 33.64
CA LEU A 237 -38.07 -45.35 34.01
C LEU A 237 -38.49 -46.66 33.32
N VAL A 238 -38.12 -46.85 32.05
CA VAL A 238 -38.40 -48.09 31.33
C VAL A 238 -37.59 -49.26 31.91
N LEU A 239 -36.30 -49.06 32.22
CA LEU A 239 -35.49 -50.12 32.84
C LEU A 239 -35.97 -50.50 34.25
N SER A 240 -36.39 -49.53 35.06
CA SER A 240 -36.93 -49.81 36.41
C SER A 240 -38.29 -50.51 36.37
N ALA A 241 -39.16 -50.19 35.41
CA ALA A 241 -40.41 -50.90 35.21
C ALA A 241 -40.19 -52.36 34.76
N VAL A 242 -39.22 -52.61 33.89
CA VAL A 242 -38.88 -53.97 33.44
C VAL A 242 -38.29 -54.82 34.58
N PHE A 243 -37.45 -54.23 35.45
CA PHE A 243 -36.91 -54.93 36.62
C PHE A 243 -37.94 -55.21 37.72
N ALA A 244 -39.03 -54.45 37.80
CA ALA A 244 -40.12 -54.71 38.75
C ALA A 244 -41.10 -55.80 38.27
N LEU A 245 -40.98 -56.24 37.01
CA LEU A 245 -41.81 -57.27 36.38
C LEU A 245 -41.08 -58.62 36.22
N LEU A 246 -39.83 -58.73 36.68
CA LEU A 246 -39.04 -59.95 36.81
C LEU A 246 -38.93 -60.34 38.29
#